data_AF-A0A1F3ZGA5-F1
#
_entry.id   AF-A0A1F3ZGA5-F1
#
_cell.length_a   1.000
_cell.length_b   1.000
_cell.length_c   1.000
_cell.angle_alpha   90.00
_cell.angle_beta   90.00
_cell.angle_gamma   90.00
#
_symmetry.space_group_name_H-M   'P 1'
#
loop_
_entity.id
_entity.type
_entity.pdbx_description
1 polymer ?
#
loop_
_entity_poly.entity_id
_entity_poly.type
_entity_poly.pdbx_seq_one_letter_code
_entity_poly.pdbx_strand_id
1 'polypeptide(L)'
;MACNILLMGASYGSLLASKLLFGGHSIHLVCLPEEANLINAEGFKVRLPVRGRKDPVVLESRDLPGQVTAGPATGVDPKQYDLVGLCMQEPQYRSPGVRELLDAVAKSRVPCMSIMNMPPLPYTKRIPDLDYAALEAAYTDARVWDSFDPKTMTLNSPDPQAIRPPGEPANVLMVTLPTNFKCARFDDEKSTAILRQLEKDVDAARFDTPEGKIELPVKFKVYDSIFVPLAKWSMLLSGNYRCVTEDGMRTAQEAVHTDLEASRSVYNFVFDLCIKLGAAPADLVPFEKYAAAAQSLVRPASAARALQNGAPNIERADKLV
;
A
#
# COMPACT_ATOMS: atom_id res chain seq x y z
N MET A 1 -16.00 -4.13 16.14
CA MET A 1 -15.30 -3.80 17.41
C MET A 1 -14.24 -2.79 17.05
N ALA A 2 -14.03 -1.73 17.85
CA ALA A 2 -12.94 -0.79 17.59
C ALA A 2 -11.58 -1.48 17.79
N CYS A 3 -10.60 -1.14 16.97
CA CYS A 3 -9.26 -1.73 16.98
C CYS A 3 -8.23 -0.64 17.18
N ASN A 4 -7.12 -0.96 17.84
CA ASN A 4 -5.93 -0.12 17.92
C ASN A 4 -4.97 -0.56 16.80
N ILE A 5 -4.62 0.35 15.90
CA ILE A 5 -3.83 0.02 14.70
C ILE A 5 -2.61 0.93 14.62
N LEU A 6 -1.43 0.31 14.54
CA LEU A 6 -0.17 1.01 14.30
C LEU A 6 0.10 1.04 12.80
N LEU A 7 0.27 2.21 12.21
CA LEU A 7 0.62 2.36 10.79
C LEU A 7 2.01 2.97 10.67
N MET A 8 2.96 2.17 10.18
CA MET A 8 4.34 2.60 9.95
C MET A 8 4.43 3.39 8.64
N GLY A 9 4.33 4.72 8.71
CA GLY A 9 4.37 5.65 7.58
C GLY A 9 3.11 6.49 7.44
N ALA A 10 3.20 7.81 7.60
CA ALA A 10 2.04 8.70 7.59
C ALA A 10 1.52 9.11 6.19
N SER A 11 2.27 8.90 5.11
CA SER A 11 1.77 9.24 3.76
C SER A 11 0.67 8.26 3.31
N TYR A 12 1.01 7.12 2.72
CA TYR A 12 0.00 6.12 2.33
C TYR A 12 -0.78 5.56 3.54
N GLY A 13 -0.19 5.59 4.74
CA GLY A 13 -0.89 5.25 5.98
C GLY A 13 -2.06 6.18 6.27
N SER A 14 -1.97 7.49 6.00
CA SER A 14 -3.12 8.40 6.20
C SER A 14 -4.27 8.12 5.24
N LEU A 15 -3.99 7.64 4.01
CA LEU A 15 -5.06 7.20 3.11
C LEU A 15 -5.80 5.99 3.69
N LEU A 16 -5.08 4.96 4.13
CA LEU A 16 -5.69 3.80 4.78
C LEU A 16 -6.42 4.22 6.06
N ALA A 17 -5.78 5.01 6.93
CA ALA A 17 -6.36 5.53 8.17
C ALA A 17 -7.67 6.28 7.92
N SER A 18 -7.74 7.13 6.88
CA SER A 18 -8.95 7.87 6.52
C SER A 18 -10.17 6.96 6.28
N LYS A 19 -9.93 5.73 5.84
CA LYS A 19 -10.98 4.73 5.65
C LYS A 19 -11.32 4.03 6.95
N LEU A 20 -10.30 3.62 7.72
CA LEU A 20 -10.47 2.89 8.97
C LEU A 20 -11.11 3.75 10.07
N LEU A 21 -10.86 5.06 10.10
CA LEU A 21 -11.46 5.97 11.08
C LEU A 21 -12.99 6.03 11.01
N PHE A 22 -13.61 5.69 9.87
CA PHE A 22 -15.08 5.55 9.79
C PHE A 22 -15.63 4.44 10.68
N GLY A 23 -14.84 3.38 10.94
CA GLY A 23 -15.20 2.29 11.85
C GLY A 23 -15.03 2.62 13.33
N GLY A 24 -14.60 3.84 13.68
CA GLY A 24 -14.31 4.22 15.05
C GLY A 24 -13.01 3.62 15.60
N HIS A 25 -12.11 3.14 14.73
CA HIS A 25 -10.82 2.59 15.14
C HIS A 25 -9.85 3.69 15.62
N SER A 26 -8.87 3.30 16.44
CA SER A 26 -7.80 4.17 16.91
C SER A 26 -6.53 3.89 16.11
N ILE A 27 -5.95 4.93 15.51
CA ILE A 27 -4.79 4.84 14.63
C ILE A 27 -3.61 5.59 15.24
N HIS A 28 -2.42 4.96 15.25
CA HIS A 28 -1.16 5.64 15.50
C HIS A 28 -0.30 5.63 14.23
N LEU A 29 0.06 6.80 13.70
CA LEU A 29 0.91 6.95 12.53
C LEU A 29 2.37 7.17 12.95
N VAL A 30 3.27 6.30 12.52
CA VAL A 30 4.71 6.53 12.66
C VAL A 30 5.18 7.43 11.52
N CYS A 31 5.78 8.56 11.86
CA CYS A 31 6.30 9.51 10.87
C CYS A 31 7.41 10.40 11.44
N LEU A 32 7.88 11.33 10.61
CA LEU A 32 8.87 12.32 11.01
C LEU A 32 8.28 13.30 12.04
N PRO A 33 9.10 13.89 12.94
CA PRO A 33 8.62 14.76 14.01
C PRO A 33 7.76 15.94 13.53
N GLU A 34 8.14 16.60 12.44
CA GLU A 34 7.38 17.73 11.88
C GLU A 34 5.99 17.29 11.40
N GLU A 35 5.91 16.15 10.71
CA GLU A 35 4.64 15.58 10.27
C GLU A 35 3.79 15.12 11.46
N ALA A 36 4.41 14.56 12.50
CA ALA A 36 3.72 14.14 13.71
C ALA A 36 3.11 15.33 14.46
N ASN A 37 3.88 16.41 14.64
CA ASN A 37 3.41 17.64 15.28
C ASN A 37 2.22 18.22 14.54
N LEU A 38 2.30 18.28 13.20
CA LEU A 38 1.23 18.79 12.36
C LEU A 38 -0.03 17.91 12.44
N ILE A 39 0.11 16.59 12.33
CA ILE A 39 -1.03 15.66 12.43
C ILE A 39 -1.68 15.71 13.81
N ASN A 40 -0.90 15.78 14.89
CA ASN A 40 -1.46 15.87 16.24
C ASN A 40 -2.16 17.21 16.50
N ALA A 41 -1.68 18.31 15.91
CA ALA A 41 -2.29 19.63 16.07
C ALA A 41 -3.56 19.80 15.22
N GLU A 42 -3.52 19.33 13.97
CA GLU A 42 -4.52 19.68 12.94
C GLU A 42 -5.27 18.48 12.38
N GLY A 43 -4.82 17.26 12.63
CA GLY A 43 -5.24 16.07 11.89
C GLY A 43 -4.57 15.95 10.53
N PHE A 44 -5.03 15.01 9.70
CA PHE A 44 -4.65 14.90 8.30
C PHE A 44 -5.87 15.09 7.39
N LYS A 45 -5.63 15.45 6.13
CA LYS A 45 -6.67 15.65 5.11
C LYS A 45 -6.45 14.75 3.90
N VAL A 46 -7.49 14.04 3.48
CA VAL A 46 -7.47 13.23 2.25
C VAL A 46 -8.51 13.75 1.27
N ARG A 47 -8.05 14.27 0.14
CA ARG A 47 -8.90 14.66 -1.01
C ARG A 47 -9.18 13.43 -1.85
N LEU A 48 -10.46 13.07 -1.95
CA LEU A 48 -10.92 11.84 -2.57
C LEU A 48 -11.86 12.16 -3.75
N PRO A 49 -11.50 11.83 -5.00
CA PRO A 49 -12.40 12.00 -6.13
C PRO A 49 -13.56 11.02 -6.03
N VAL A 50 -14.78 11.50 -6.25
CA VAL A 50 -16.00 10.68 -6.22
C VAL A 50 -16.67 10.72 -7.59
N ARG A 51 -17.06 9.55 -8.11
CA ARG A 51 -17.73 9.45 -9.40
C ARG A 51 -18.99 10.31 -9.41
N GLY A 52 -19.16 11.10 -10.47
CA GLY A 52 -20.32 11.98 -10.65
C GLY A 52 -20.22 13.33 -9.91
N ARG A 53 -19.13 13.57 -9.16
CA ARG A 53 -18.84 14.88 -8.57
C ARG A 53 -17.69 15.55 -9.32
N LYS A 54 -17.82 16.86 -9.51
CA LYS A 54 -16.75 17.70 -10.09
C LYS A 54 -15.59 17.86 -9.11
N ASP A 55 -15.93 18.20 -7.86
CA ASP A 55 -14.95 18.48 -6.82
C ASP A 55 -14.73 17.24 -5.93
N PRO A 56 -13.48 16.96 -5.53
CA PRO A 56 -13.20 15.88 -4.60
C PRO A 56 -13.82 16.17 -3.23
N VAL A 57 -14.23 15.11 -2.53
CA VAL A 57 -14.59 15.25 -1.12
C VAL A 57 -13.32 15.33 -0.28
N VAL A 58 -13.34 16.11 0.79
CA VAL A 58 -12.22 16.24 1.72
C VAL A 58 -12.58 15.49 2.99
N LEU A 59 -11.78 14.47 3.32
CA LEU A 59 -11.88 13.75 4.58
C LEU A 59 -10.91 14.40 5.56
N GLU A 60 -11.42 15.04 6.60
CA GLU A 60 -10.63 15.61 7.70
C GLU A 60 -10.62 14.64 8.87
N SER A 61 -9.46 14.16 9.29
CA SER A 61 -9.37 13.06 10.25
C SER A 61 -10.01 13.36 11.60
N ARG A 62 -10.10 14.64 11.99
CA ARG A 62 -10.71 15.10 13.25
C ARG A 62 -12.23 15.04 13.26
N ASP A 63 -12.84 15.03 12.08
CA ASP A 63 -14.30 14.96 11.91
C ASP A 63 -14.78 13.51 11.74
N LEU A 64 -13.85 12.55 11.67
CA LEU A 64 -14.16 11.13 11.55
C LEU A 64 -14.43 10.50 12.92
N PRO A 65 -15.24 9.42 13.00
CA PRO A 65 -15.61 8.79 14.28
C PRO A 65 -14.44 8.22 15.10
N GLY A 66 -13.37 7.80 14.44
CA GLY A 66 -12.18 7.22 15.06
C GLY A 66 -11.21 8.28 15.59
N GLN A 67 -10.07 7.82 16.09
CA GLN A 67 -9.01 8.69 16.62
C GLN A 67 -7.70 8.47 15.88
N VAL A 68 -6.95 9.55 15.67
CA VAL A 68 -5.60 9.46 15.12
C VAL A 68 -4.62 10.19 16.01
N THR A 69 -3.47 9.57 16.22
CA THR A 69 -2.26 10.19 16.77
C THR A 69 -1.09 9.91 15.84
N ALA A 70 -0.03 10.70 15.96
CA ALA A 70 1.20 10.48 15.22
C ALA A 70 2.44 10.65 16.10
N GLY A 71 3.51 9.92 15.78
CA GLY A 71 4.72 9.91 16.61
C GLY A 71 5.94 9.31 15.90
N PRO A 72 7.11 9.36 16.56
CA PRO A 72 8.31 8.70 16.05
C PRO A 72 8.22 7.18 16.20
N ALA A 73 9.14 6.46 15.57
CA ALA A 73 9.23 5.00 15.73
C ALA A 73 9.69 4.59 17.14
N THR A 74 10.43 5.45 17.84
CA THR A 74 11.00 5.17 19.16
C THR A 74 9.94 5.20 20.25
N GLY A 75 9.97 4.22 21.16
CA GLY A 75 9.07 4.15 22.30
C GLY A 75 7.70 3.54 22.01
N VAL A 76 7.44 3.15 20.76
CA VAL A 76 6.22 2.40 20.39
C VAL A 76 6.35 0.96 20.88
N ASP A 77 5.34 0.48 21.61
CA ASP A 77 5.19 -0.93 21.98
C ASP A 77 4.14 -1.60 21.07
N PRO A 78 4.55 -2.46 20.13
CA PRO A 78 3.62 -3.11 19.19
C PRO A 78 2.53 -3.92 19.87
N LYS A 79 2.74 -4.43 21.10
CA LYS A 79 1.75 -5.25 21.83
C LYS A 79 0.50 -4.49 22.24
N GLN A 80 0.51 -3.16 22.16
CA GLN A 80 -0.65 -2.31 22.46
C GLN A 80 -1.65 -2.24 21.29
N TYR A 81 -1.30 -2.83 20.14
CA TYR A 81 -2.08 -2.76 18.91
C TYR A 81 -2.63 -4.14 18.52
N ASP A 82 -3.79 -4.14 17.89
CA ASP A 82 -4.45 -5.34 17.36
C ASP A 82 -3.94 -5.69 15.95
N LEU A 83 -3.44 -4.69 15.22
CA LEU A 83 -2.92 -4.81 13.84
C LEU A 83 -1.79 -3.80 13.62
N VAL A 84 -0.76 -4.21 12.88
CA VAL A 84 0.28 -3.32 12.37
C VAL A 84 0.16 -3.21 10.84
N GLY A 85 0.29 -1.99 10.31
CA GLY A 85 0.34 -1.70 8.88
C GLY A 85 1.72 -1.22 8.45
N LEU A 86 2.32 -1.87 7.45
CA LEU A 86 3.56 -1.42 6.82
C LEU A 86 3.23 -0.50 5.65
N CYS A 87 3.37 0.81 5.86
CA CYS A 87 2.93 1.88 4.95
C CYS A 87 4.07 2.77 4.41
N MET A 88 5.30 2.31 4.54
CA MET A 88 6.52 2.91 3.96
C MET A 88 7.00 2.06 2.79
N GLN A 89 7.94 2.58 1.98
CA GLN A 89 8.58 1.77 0.94
C GLN A 89 9.60 0.80 1.54
N GLU A 90 9.79 -0.38 0.94
CA GLU A 90 10.72 -1.43 1.42
C GLU A 90 12.07 -0.89 1.92
N PRO A 91 12.78 -0.02 1.16
CA PRO A 91 14.10 0.42 1.59
C PRO A 91 14.06 1.17 2.92
N GLN A 92 12.99 1.90 3.23
CA GLN A 92 12.90 2.76 4.40
C GLN A 92 12.95 1.97 5.71
N TYR A 93 12.59 0.69 5.68
CA TYR A 93 12.60 -0.19 6.86
C TYR A 93 14.00 -0.49 7.43
N ARG A 94 15.07 -0.22 6.68
CA ARG A 94 16.45 -0.32 7.18
C ARG A 94 16.92 0.91 7.98
N SER A 95 16.14 1.99 7.97
CA SER A 95 16.51 3.25 8.60
C SER A 95 16.62 3.09 10.12
N PRO A 96 17.56 3.78 10.80
CA PRO A 96 17.64 3.80 12.24
C PRO A 96 16.31 4.22 12.90
N GLY A 97 15.96 3.60 14.01
CA GLY A 97 14.67 3.74 14.70
C GLY A 97 13.56 2.91 14.05
N VAL A 98 13.44 2.93 12.72
CA VAL A 98 12.43 2.16 11.98
C VAL A 98 12.75 0.67 12.00
N ARG A 99 14.01 0.28 11.79
CA ARG A 99 14.42 -1.13 11.82
C ARG A 99 14.21 -1.76 13.21
N GLU A 100 14.46 -1.02 14.28
CA GLU A 100 14.25 -1.49 15.65
C GLU A 100 12.76 -1.66 15.96
N LEU A 101 11.92 -0.73 15.50
CA LEU A 101 10.47 -0.89 15.60
C LEU A 101 9.98 -2.08 14.76
N LEU A 102 10.49 -2.26 13.55
CA LEU A 102 10.13 -3.38 12.69
C LEU A 102 10.47 -4.73 13.34
N ASP A 103 11.65 -4.85 13.94
CA ASP A 103 12.06 -6.03 14.70
C ASP A 103 11.16 -6.25 15.94
N ALA A 104 10.80 -5.19 16.66
CA ALA A 104 9.85 -5.28 17.78
C ALA A 104 8.46 -5.75 17.32
N VAL A 105 7.98 -5.27 16.17
CA VAL A 105 6.72 -5.71 15.55
C VAL A 105 6.80 -7.22 15.27
N ALA A 106 7.87 -7.67 14.62
CA ALA A 106 8.08 -9.08 14.32
C ALA A 106 8.04 -9.96 15.58
N LYS A 107 8.79 -9.56 16.62
CA LYS A 107 8.87 -10.29 17.90
C LYS A 107 7.57 -10.27 18.70
N SER A 108 6.74 -9.24 18.53
CA SER A 108 5.44 -9.13 19.21
C SER A 108 4.42 -10.15 18.70
N ARG A 109 4.59 -10.63 17.46
CA ARG A 109 3.63 -11.50 16.73
C ARG A 109 2.24 -10.89 16.55
N VAL A 110 2.09 -9.58 16.70
CA VAL A 110 0.88 -8.88 16.28
C VAL A 110 0.71 -9.04 14.77
N PRO A 111 -0.51 -9.32 14.27
CA PRO A 111 -0.76 -9.44 12.83
C PRO A 111 -0.28 -8.18 12.09
N CYS A 112 0.41 -8.39 10.98
CA CYS A 112 1.08 -7.34 10.23
C CYS A 112 0.65 -7.37 8.76
N MET A 113 0.11 -6.26 8.26
CA MET A 113 -0.33 -6.10 6.89
C MET A 113 0.56 -5.09 6.17
N SER A 114 1.11 -5.44 5.03
CA SER A 114 1.83 -4.50 4.17
C SER A 114 0.95 -3.92 3.08
N ILE A 115 1.07 -2.62 2.81
CA ILE A 115 0.50 -1.96 1.63
C ILE A 115 1.61 -1.53 0.63
N MET A 116 2.75 -2.21 0.64
CA MET A 116 3.85 -1.95 -0.29
C MET A 116 3.59 -2.55 -1.67
N ASN A 117 4.19 -1.99 -2.73
CA ASN A 117 4.09 -2.61 -4.06
C ASN A 117 4.88 -3.92 -4.12
N MET A 118 6.04 -3.94 -3.46
CA MET A 118 6.89 -5.11 -3.34
C MET A 118 6.50 -5.86 -2.07
N PRO A 119 6.19 -7.17 -2.13
CA PRO A 119 5.88 -7.93 -0.91
C PRO A 119 7.08 -7.97 0.03
N PRO A 120 6.87 -7.81 1.35
CA PRO A 120 7.87 -8.17 2.34
C PRO A 120 8.37 -9.60 2.13
N LEU A 121 9.66 -9.85 2.38
CA LEU A 121 10.24 -11.20 2.30
C LEU A 121 9.48 -12.25 3.16
N PRO A 122 8.94 -11.92 4.36
CA PRO A 122 8.11 -12.87 5.11
C PRO A 122 6.81 -13.24 4.39
N TYR A 123 6.27 -12.36 3.55
CA TYR A 123 5.09 -12.68 2.76
C TYR A 123 5.42 -13.64 1.62
N THR A 124 6.53 -13.42 0.90
CA THR A 124 6.94 -14.34 -0.18
C THR A 124 7.26 -15.74 0.34
N LYS A 125 7.74 -15.85 1.58
CA LYS A 125 7.89 -17.14 2.30
C LYS A 125 6.58 -17.91 2.54
N ARG A 126 5.41 -17.30 2.30
CA ARG A 126 4.11 -18.00 2.32
C ARG A 126 3.79 -18.73 1.02
N ILE A 127 4.52 -18.43 -0.07
CA ILE A 127 4.35 -19.10 -1.36
C ILE A 127 5.28 -20.33 -1.36
N PRO A 128 4.74 -21.56 -1.51
CA PRO A 128 5.55 -22.77 -1.47
C PRO A 128 6.53 -22.86 -2.64
N ASP A 129 7.55 -23.71 -2.48
CA ASP A 129 8.47 -24.15 -3.55
C ASP A 129 9.35 -23.05 -4.18
N LEU A 130 9.48 -21.87 -3.55
CA LEU A 130 10.42 -20.84 -3.97
C LEU A 130 11.78 -20.97 -3.26
N ASP A 131 12.85 -20.63 -3.98
CA ASP A 131 14.18 -20.42 -3.38
C ASP A 131 14.24 -19.03 -2.74
N TYR A 132 13.82 -18.94 -1.48
CA TYR A 132 13.77 -17.67 -0.76
C TYR A 132 15.14 -16.99 -0.60
N ALA A 133 16.23 -17.77 -0.57
CA ALA A 133 17.58 -17.24 -0.44
C ALA A 133 17.99 -16.51 -1.74
N ALA A 134 17.63 -17.06 -2.90
CA ALA A 134 17.84 -16.39 -4.18
C ALA A 134 17.07 -15.05 -4.29
N LEU A 135 15.89 -14.95 -3.66
CA LEU A 135 15.07 -13.73 -3.68
C LEU A 135 15.63 -12.58 -2.84
N GLU A 136 16.53 -12.85 -1.89
CA GLU A 136 17.08 -11.84 -0.97
C GLU A 136 17.77 -10.70 -1.72
N ALA A 137 18.38 -11.00 -2.88
CA ALA A 137 19.05 -10.01 -3.71
C ALA A 137 18.12 -8.90 -4.24
N ALA A 138 16.80 -9.11 -4.23
CA ALA A 138 15.81 -8.11 -4.61
C ALA A 138 15.52 -7.09 -3.49
N TYR A 139 15.84 -7.40 -2.24
CA TYR A 139 15.58 -6.54 -1.10
C TYR A 139 16.77 -5.62 -0.82
N THR A 140 16.50 -4.39 -0.38
CA THR A 140 17.59 -3.45 -0.05
C THR A 140 18.39 -3.96 1.15
N ASP A 141 17.68 -4.53 2.12
CA ASP A 141 18.26 -5.24 3.25
C ASP A 141 17.32 -6.40 3.62
N ALA A 142 17.65 -7.61 3.19
CA ALA A 142 16.85 -8.79 3.50
C ALA A 142 16.80 -9.11 5.01
N ARG A 143 17.82 -8.68 5.78
CA ARG A 143 17.99 -9.08 7.18
C ARG A 143 17.01 -8.39 8.12
N VAL A 144 16.47 -7.23 7.75
CA VAL A 144 15.44 -6.53 8.57
C VAL A 144 14.16 -7.36 8.74
N TRP A 145 13.99 -8.41 7.91
CA TRP A 145 12.83 -9.28 7.92
C TRP A 145 13.02 -10.57 8.71
N ASP A 146 14.23 -10.86 9.21
CA ASP A 146 14.58 -12.18 9.77
C ASP A 146 13.75 -12.59 11.00
N SER A 147 13.35 -11.62 11.81
CA SER A 147 12.59 -11.87 13.04
C SER A 147 11.11 -12.22 12.78
N PHE A 148 10.60 -12.05 11.55
CA PHE A 148 9.19 -12.29 11.25
C PHE A 148 8.88 -13.78 11.08
N ASP A 149 7.78 -14.19 11.71
CA ASP A 149 7.06 -15.40 11.30
C ASP A 149 6.22 -15.08 10.04
N PRO A 150 6.42 -15.76 8.91
CA PRO A 150 5.59 -15.59 7.71
C PRO A 150 4.08 -15.64 7.96
N LYS A 151 3.64 -16.41 8.98
CA LYS A 151 2.22 -16.57 9.31
C LYS A 151 1.55 -15.31 9.83
N THR A 152 2.32 -14.39 10.43
CA THR A 152 1.80 -13.12 10.95
C THR A 152 1.82 -12.01 9.91
N MET A 153 2.32 -12.26 8.70
CA MET A 153 2.42 -11.27 7.62
C MET A 153 1.36 -11.49 6.56
N THR A 154 0.66 -10.43 6.16
CA THR A 154 -0.16 -10.41 4.95
C THR A 154 0.18 -9.23 4.05
N LEU A 155 -0.25 -9.30 2.79
CA LEU A 155 -0.04 -8.28 1.79
C LEU A 155 -1.37 -7.73 1.31
N ASN A 156 -1.35 -6.45 1.05
CA ASN A 156 -2.40 -5.71 0.40
C ASN A 156 -1.81 -5.09 -0.86
N SER A 157 -2.40 -5.36 -2.02
CA SER A 157 -2.01 -4.63 -3.23
C SER A 157 -2.37 -3.15 -3.05
N PRO A 158 -1.39 -2.23 -3.06
CA PRO A 158 -1.68 -0.81 -3.06
C PRO A 158 -2.16 -0.39 -4.44
N ASP A 159 -3.41 -0.70 -4.75
CA ASP A 159 -4.04 -0.21 -5.96
C ASP A 159 -4.32 1.30 -5.91
N PRO A 160 -4.76 1.91 -4.78
CA PRO A 160 -5.03 3.34 -4.73
C PRO A 160 -3.77 4.15 -5.02
N GLN A 161 -3.89 5.19 -5.84
CA GLN A 161 -2.79 6.13 -6.05
C GLN A 161 -3.08 7.45 -5.35
N ALA A 162 -2.13 7.91 -4.55
CA ALA A 162 -2.18 9.20 -3.90
C ALA A 162 -0.84 9.93 -3.99
N ILE A 163 -0.92 11.25 -3.87
CA ILE A 163 0.23 12.15 -3.81
C ILE A 163 0.08 13.12 -2.66
N ARG A 164 1.20 13.67 -2.19
CA ARG A 164 1.20 14.97 -1.52
C ARG A 164 1.12 16.06 -2.60
N PRO A 165 0.07 16.88 -2.63
CA PRO A 165 -0.03 17.95 -3.62
C PRO A 165 1.11 18.98 -3.41
N PRO A 166 1.72 19.51 -4.48
CA PRO A 166 2.79 20.52 -4.35
C PRO A 166 2.31 21.77 -3.62
N GLY A 167 3.16 22.31 -2.73
CA GLY A 167 2.87 23.54 -1.99
C GLY A 167 1.91 23.39 -0.81
N GLU A 168 1.39 22.19 -0.58
CA GLU A 168 0.47 21.90 0.53
C GLU A 168 1.22 21.32 1.73
N PRO A 169 0.67 21.47 2.95
CA PRO A 169 1.27 20.89 4.15
C PRO A 169 1.39 19.36 4.09
N ALA A 170 2.34 18.80 4.85
CA ALA A 170 2.70 17.38 4.77
C ALA A 170 1.57 16.41 5.15
N ASN A 171 0.58 16.87 5.92
CA ASN A 171 -0.62 16.14 6.34
C ASN A 171 -1.75 16.16 5.29
N VAL A 172 -1.53 16.71 4.09
CA VAL A 172 -2.50 16.73 3.00
C VAL A 172 -2.14 15.69 1.93
N LEU A 173 -3.12 14.86 1.59
CA LEU A 173 -3.03 13.88 0.50
C LEU A 173 -4.15 14.09 -0.52
N MET A 174 -3.83 13.81 -1.78
CA MET A 174 -4.79 13.79 -2.86
C MET A 174 -4.75 12.44 -3.57
N VAL A 175 -5.88 11.75 -3.58
CA VAL A 175 -6.07 10.52 -4.33
C VAL A 175 -6.25 10.87 -5.80
N THR A 176 -5.39 10.33 -6.65
CA THR A 176 -5.44 10.51 -8.11
C THR A 176 -6.08 9.33 -8.82
N LEU A 177 -6.09 8.15 -8.19
CA LEU A 177 -6.77 6.95 -8.69
C LEU A 177 -7.49 6.24 -7.52
N PRO A 178 -8.83 6.33 -7.43
CA PRO A 178 -9.59 5.84 -6.27
C PRO A 178 -9.98 4.36 -6.39
N THR A 179 -9.00 3.49 -6.59
CA THR A 179 -9.13 2.03 -6.61
C THR A 179 -9.16 1.45 -5.19
N ASN A 180 -9.33 0.14 -5.03
CA ASN A 180 -9.53 -0.51 -3.73
C ASN A 180 -8.25 -1.14 -3.21
N PHE A 181 -8.01 -1.07 -1.92
CA PHE A 181 -7.07 -1.95 -1.24
C PHE A 181 -7.57 -3.40 -1.35
N LYS A 182 -6.69 -4.32 -1.76
CA LYS A 182 -6.98 -5.75 -1.89
C LYS A 182 -6.04 -6.55 -0.99
N CYS A 183 -6.55 -6.97 0.16
CA CYS A 183 -5.80 -7.66 1.19
C CYS A 183 -5.98 -9.17 1.08
N ALA A 184 -4.89 -9.93 1.15
CA ALA A 184 -4.95 -11.36 1.38
C ALA A 184 -5.28 -11.68 2.85
N ARG A 185 -5.91 -12.82 3.10
CA ARG A 185 -6.08 -13.38 4.44
C ARG A 185 -4.72 -13.62 5.13
N PHE A 186 -4.75 -13.67 6.46
CA PHE A 186 -3.65 -14.22 7.25
C PHE A 186 -3.65 -15.75 7.18
N ASP A 187 -2.62 -16.37 7.77
CA ASP A 187 -2.60 -17.84 7.95
C ASP A 187 -3.77 -18.28 8.84
N ASP A 188 -4.02 -17.56 9.94
CA ASP A 188 -5.03 -17.89 10.93
C ASP A 188 -6.35 -17.08 10.78
N GLU A 189 -7.43 -17.69 11.26
CA GLU A 189 -8.79 -17.10 11.20
C GLU A 189 -8.98 -15.92 12.14
N LYS A 190 -8.29 -15.88 13.29
CA LYS A 190 -8.48 -14.81 14.28
C LYS A 190 -7.95 -13.50 13.73
N SER A 191 -6.74 -13.51 13.15
CA SER A 191 -6.15 -12.35 12.49
C SER A 191 -6.95 -11.96 11.24
N THR A 192 -7.44 -12.95 10.47
CA THR A 192 -8.29 -12.69 9.30
C THR A 192 -9.63 -12.04 9.69
N ALA A 193 -10.21 -12.41 10.84
CA ALA A 193 -11.43 -11.80 11.34
C ALA A 193 -11.27 -10.29 11.63
N ILE A 194 -10.08 -9.85 12.06
CA ILE A 194 -9.76 -8.42 12.19
C ILE A 194 -9.91 -7.74 10.83
N LEU A 195 -9.27 -8.28 9.78
CA LEU A 195 -9.35 -7.70 8.43
C LEU A 195 -10.79 -7.66 7.91
N ARG A 196 -11.58 -8.71 8.13
CA ARG A 196 -13.00 -8.77 7.72
C ARG A 196 -13.86 -7.75 8.46
N GLN A 197 -13.56 -7.49 9.73
CA GLN A 197 -14.20 -6.40 10.47
C GLN A 197 -13.86 -5.03 9.85
N LEU A 198 -12.59 -4.78 9.53
CA LEU A 198 -12.17 -3.54 8.85
C LEU A 198 -12.84 -3.37 7.48
N GLU A 199 -12.96 -4.44 6.69
CA GLU A 199 -13.68 -4.45 5.41
C GLU A 199 -15.15 -4.03 5.59
N LYS A 200 -15.84 -4.64 6.55
CA LYS A 200 -17.23 -4.32 6.86
C LYS A 200 -17.40 -2.86 7.26
N ASP A 201 -16.51 -2.34 8.10
CA ASP A 201 -16.59 -0.97 8.60
C ASP A 201 -16.32 0.06 7.48
N VAL A 202 -15.35 -0.22 6.60
CA VAL A 202 -15.07 0.60 5.40
C VAL A 202 -16.21 0.55 4.38
N ASP A 203 -16.87 -0.60 4.21
CA ASP A 203 -18.02 -0.74 3.32
C ASP A 203 -19.27 -0.03 3.86
N ALA A 204 -19.45 -0.02 5.18
CA ALA A 204 -20.53 0.68 5.86
C ALA A 204 -20.35 2.21 5.87
N ALA A 205 -19.13 2.71 5.67
CA ALA A 205 -18.83 4.14 5.70
C ALA A 205 -19.72 4.95 4.74
N ARG A 206 -20.32 6.02 5.28
CA ARG A 206 -21.10 7.01 4.53
C ARG A 206 -20.58 8.40 4.88
N PHE A 207 -20.50 9.26 3.88
CA PHE A 207 -20.05 10.64 4.05
C PHE A 207 -21.23 11.58 3.83
N ASP A 208 -21.46 12.47 4.78
CA ASP A 208 -22.50 13.48 4.70
C ASP A 208 -22.07 14.61 3.76
N THR A 209 -22.88 14.90 2.75
CA THR A 209 -22.73 16.08 1.89
C THR A 209 -24.01 16.92 1.93
N PRO A 210 -23.99 18.17 1.44
CA PRO A 210 -25.21 18.98 1.35
C PRO A 210 -26.33 18.31 0.54
N GLU A 211 -25.98 17.42 -0.39
CA GLU A 211 -26.92 16.66 -1.22
C GLU A 211 -27.39 15.33 -0.59
N GLY A 212 -26.84 14.96 0.57
CA GLY A 212 -27.17 13.74 1.30
C GLY A 212 -25.97 12.83 1.56
N LYS A 213 -26.24 11.65 2.12
CA LYS A 213 -25.20 10.66 2.42
C LYS A 213 -24.76 9.93 1.16
N ILE A 214 -23.45 9.97 0.90
CA ILE A 214 -22.84 9.28 -0.24
C ILE A 214 -21.95 8.12 0.20
N GLU A 215 -21.77 7.16 -0.70
CA GLU A 215 -20.74 6.14 -0.57
C GLU A 215 -19.37 6.71 -0.97
N LEU A 216 -18.34 6.39 -0.19
CA LEU A 216 -16.97 6.77 -0.50
C LEU A 216 -16.25 5.67 -1.31
N PRO A 217 -15.48 6.04 -2.34
CA PRO A 217 -14.60 5.11 -3.04
C PRO A 217 -13.36 4.77 -2.18
N VAL A 218 -12.44 3.97 -2.75
CA VAL A 218 -11.31 3.36 -2.03
C VAL A 218 -11.80 2.45 -0.91
N LYS A 219 -12.22 1.24 -1.28
CA LYS A 219 -12.63 0.20 -0.34
C LYS A 219 -11.44 -0.58 0.18
N PHE A 220 -11.66 -1.26 1.30
CA PHE A 220 -10.76 -2.27 1.85
C PHE A 220 -11.40 -3.63 1.62
N LYS A 221 -10.86 -4.42 0.69
CA LYS A 221 -11.42 -5.71 0.29
C LYS A 221 -10.52 -6.85 0.70
N VAL A 222 -11.06 -7.84 1.40
CA VAL A 222 -10.31 -9.00 1.88
C VAL A 222 -10.62 -10.21 1.01
N TYR A 223 -9.59 -10.98 0.68
CA TYR A 223 -9.67 -12.15 -0.18
C TYR A 223 -9.05 -13.35 0.52
N ASP A 224 -9.62 -14.53 0.27
CA ASP A 224 -9.12 -15.77 0.86
C ASP A 224 -7.84 -16.26 0.15
N SER A 225 -7.62 -15.86 -1.10
CA SER A 225 -6.41 -16.17 -1.85
C SER A 225 -5.26 -15.26 -1.44
N ILE A 226 -4.09 -15.86 -1.17
CA ILE A 226 -2.84 -15.13 -0.92
C ILE A 226 -2.22 -14.57 -2.22
N PHE A 227 -2.76 -14.92 -3.38
CA PHE A 227 -2.20 -14.51 -4.66
C PHE A 227 -2.87 -13.26 -5.23
N VAL A 228 -4.02 -12.84 -4.69
CA VAL A 228 -4.75 -11.64 -5.14
C VAL A 228 -3.87 -10.38 -5.12
N PRO A 229 -3.01 -10.15 -4.10
CA PRO A 229 -2.10 -9.01 -4.13
C PRO A 229 -1.11 -9.01 -5.31
N LEU A 230 -0.77 -10.18 -5.87
CA LEU A 230 0.17 -10.31 -7.00
C LEU A 230 -0.43 -9.84 -8.34
N ALA A 231 -1.75 -9.62 -8.42
CA ALA A 231 -2.42 -9.11 -9.62
C ALA A 231 -1.86 -7.77 -10.12
N LYS A 232 -1.17 -7.04 -9.25
CA LYS A 232 -0.53 -5.76 -9.58
C LYS A 232 0.80 -5.91 -10.31
N TRP A 233 1.49 -7.04 -10.17
CA TRP A 233 2.84 -7.23 -10.71
C TRP A 233 2.90 -6.99 -12.22
N SER A 234 2.01 -7.59 -13.01
CA SER A 234 2.02 -7.39 -14.46
C SER A 234 1.94 -5.91 -14.87
N MET A 235 1.18 -5.09 -14.11
CA MET A 235 1.10 -3.64 -14.32
C MET A 235 2.38 -2.91 -13.92
N LEU A 236 3.02 -3.33 -12.83
CA LEU A 236 4.26 -2.73 -12.36
C LEU A 236 5.39 -2.95 -13.37
N LEU A 237 5.54 -4.18 -13.88
CA LEU A 237 6.65 -4.53 -14.77
C LEU A 237 6.45 -4.02 -16.19
N SER A 238 5.22 -4.09 -16.74
CA SER A 238 4.96 -3.57 -18.10
C SER A 238 4.85 -2.05 -18.18
N GLY A 239 4.58 -1.37 -17.06
CA GLY A 239 4.47 0.09 -16.98
C GLY A 239 5.46 0.73 -16.02
N ASN A 240 5.21 0.63 -14.70
CA ASN A 240 5.91 1.44 -13.69
C ASN A 240 7.43 1.34 -13.73
N TYR A 241 8.00 0.13 -13.79
CA TYR A 241 9.45 -0.06 -13.83
C TYR A 241 10.05 0.30 -15.19
N ARG A 242 9.24 0.20 -16.25
CA ARG A 242 9.61 0.69 -17.59
C ARG A 242 9.55 2.22 -17.70
N CYS A 243 9.13 2.95 -16.67
CA CYS A 243 9.31 4.40 -16.59
C CYS A 243 10.76 4.82 -16.34
N VAL A 244 11.63 3.90 -15.89
CA VAL A 244 13.07 4.16 -15.67
C VAL A 244 13.81 3.92 -17.00
N THR A 245 14.50 4.93 -17.51
CA THR A 245 15.32 4.84 -18.72
C THR A 245 16.69 5.50 -18.49
N GLU A 246 17.65 5.25 -19.37
CA GLU A 246 18.99 5.85 -19.30
C GLU A 246 18.94 7.38 -19.45
N ASP A 247 18.08 7.89 -20.33
CA ASP A 247 17.97 9.32 -20.67
C ASP A 247 17.00 10.09 -19.75
N GLY A 248 16.46 9.43 -18.72
CA GLY A 248 15.54 10.04 -17.75
C GLY A 248 14.29 9.20 -17.50
N MET A 249 13.29 9.80 -16.86
CA MET A 249 12.02 9.13 -16.59
C MET A 249 10.96 9.46 -17.63
N ARG A 250 10.10 8.49 -17.93
CA ARG A 250 8.87 8.68 -18.72
C ARG A 250 7.61 8.40 -17.89
N THR A 251 6.46 8.80 -18.39
CA THR A 251 5.16 8.48 -17.76
C THR A 251 4.83 7.00 -17.88
N ALA A 252 3.93 6.50 -17.04
CA ALA A 252 3.43 5.13 -17.17
C ALA A 252 2.58 4.95 -18.44
N GLN A 253 1.91 6.01 -18.91
CA GLN A 253 1.23 6.03 -20.21
C GLN A 253 2.23 5.76 -21.35
N GLU A 254 3.31 6.54 -21.45
CA GLU A 254 4.35 6.35 -22.48
C GLU A 254 5.02 4.97 -22.35
N ALA A 255 5.29 4.52 -21.11
CA ALA A 255 5.87 3.21 -20.88
C ALA A 255 5.03 2.08 -21.48
N VAL A 256 3.70 2.16 -21.39
CA VAL A 256 2.79 1.16 -21.93
C VAL A 256 2.54 1.34 -23.43
N HIS A 257 2.32 2.58 -23.90
CA HIS A 257 1.76 2.85 -25.22
C HIS A 257 2.78 3.15 -26.32
N THR A 258 4.05 3.47 -26.00
CA THR A 258 5.08 3.65 -27.04
C THR A 258 5.35 2.36 -27.82
N ASP A 259 5.28 1.21 -27.14
CA ASP A 259 5.37 -0.11 -27.76
C ASP A 259 4.41 -1.06 -27.03
N LEU A 260 3.19 -1.15 -27.55
CA LEU A 260 2.11 -1.89 -26.93
C LEU A 260 2.35 -3.40 -26.96
N GLU A 261 3.02 -3.91 -27.98
CA GLU A 261 3.31 -5.35 -28.10
C GLU A 261 4.42 -5.77 -27.13
N ALA A 262 5.47 -4.96 -26.96
CA ALA A 262 6.44 -5.20 -25.90
C ALA A 262 5.79 -5.14 -24.50
N SER A 263 4.91 -4.15 -24.27
CA SER A 263 4.16 -4.05 -23.01
C SER A 263 3.29 -5.29 -22.76
N ARG A 264 2.60 -5.78 -23.79
CA ARG A 264 1.79 -7.00 -23.75
C ARG A 264 2.64 -8.23 -23.45
N SER A 265 3.80 -8.36 -24.08
CA SER A 265 4.73 -9.48 -23.86
C SER A 265 5.19 -9.55 -22.40
N VAL A 266 5.67 -8.42 -21.85
CA VAL A 266 6.07 -8.34 -20.42
C VAL A 266 4.86 -8.62 -19.51
N TYR A 267 3.70 -8.05 -19.81
CA TYR A 267 2.50 -8.25 -18.99
C TYR A 267 2.10 -9.72 -18.91
N ASN A 268 2.07 -10.41 -20.07
CA ASN A 268 1.67 -11.80 -20.18
C ASN A 268 2.69 -12.73 -19.50
N PHE A 269 4.00 -12.45 -19.63
CA PHE A 269 5.02 -13.20 -18.90
C PHE A 269 4.77 -13.17 -17.39
N VAL A 270 4.54 -11.98 -16.82
CA VAL A 270 4.29 -11.84 -15.38
C VAL A 270 2.93 -12.41 -14.99
N PHE A 271 1.93 -12.30 -15.86
CA PHE A 271 0.61 -12.91 -15.65
C PHE A 271 0.72 -14.44 -15.53
N ASP A 272 1.44 -15.07 -16.46
CA ASP A 272 1.69 -16.51 -16.45
C ASP A 272 2.54 -16.93 -15.25
N LEU A 273 3.50 -16.11 -14.84
CA LEU A 273 4.25 -16.32 -13.59
C LEU A 273 3.31 -16.34 -12.38
N CYS A 274 2.43 -15.34 -12.24
CA CYS A 274 1.47 -15.30 -11.14
C CYS A 274 0.58 -16.56 -11.11
N ILE A 275 0.15 -17.07 -12.28
CA ILE A 275 -0.60 -18.33 -12.37
C ILE A 275 0.26 -19.50 -11.90
N LYS A 276 1.51 -19.61 -12.34
CA LYS A 276 2.44 -20.67 -11.91
C LYS A 276 2.69 -20.65 -10.40
N LEU A 277 2.68 -19.47 -9.78
CA LEU A 277 2.80 -19.32 -8.33
C LEU A 277 1.53 -19.77 -7.59
N GLY A 278 0.37 -19.80 -8.25
CA GLY A 278 -0.91 -20.26 -7.67
C GLY A 278 -2.07 -19.28 -7.81
N ALA A 279 -1.89 -18.15 -8.49
CA ALA A 279 -3.00 -17.22 -8.73
C ALA A 279 -4.07 -17.83 -9.63
N ALA A 280 -5.34 -17.64 -9.28
CA ALA A 280 -6.43 -17.95 -10.19
C ALA A 280 -6.47 -16.89 -11.31
N PRO A 281 -6.64 -17.28 -12.60
CA PRO A 281 -6.72 -16.32 -13.70
C PRO A 281 -7.82 -15.26 -13.52
N ALA A 282 -8.92 -15.62 -12.84
CA ALA A 282 -10.03 -14.71 -12.55
C ALA A 282 -9.70 -13.61 -11.52
N ASP A 283 -8.67 -13.81 -10.70
CA ASP A 283 -8.17 -12.82 -9.73
C ASP A 283 -7.22 -11.81 -10.38
N LEU A 284 -6.69 -12.13 -11.56
CA LEU A 284 -5.77 -11.30 -12.32
C LEU A 284 -6.52 -10.37 -13.27
N VAL A 285 -5.83 -9.32 -13.73
CA VAL A 285 -6.42 -8.33 -14.65
C VAL A 285 -5.96 -8.64 -16.08
N PRO A 286 -6.87 -8.68 -17.08
CA PRO A 286 -6.46 -8.80 -18.47
C PRO A 286 -5.68 -7.57 -18.95
N PHE A 287 -4.71 -7.79 -19.85
CA PHE A 287 -3.87 -6.73 -20.39
C PHE A 287 -4.69 -5.59 -21.00
N GLU A 288 -5.77 -5.88 -21.73
CA GLU A 288 -6.62 -4.89 -22.41
C GLU A 288 -7.22 -3.89 -21.41
N LYS A 289 -7.65 -4.39 -20.24
CA LYS A 289 -8.17 -3.52 -19.18
C LYS A 289 -7.07 -2.62 -18.62
N TYR A 290 -5.87 -3.16 -18.45
CA TYR A 290 -4.72 -2.38 -18.00
C TYR A 290 -4.29 -1.34 -19.05
N ALA A 291 -4.13 -1.72 -20.31
CA ALA A 291 -3.73 -0.84 -21.40
C ALA A 291 -4.70 0.34 -21.57
N ALA A 292 -6.01 0.09 -21.47
CA ALA A 292 -7.02 1.15 -21.47
C ALA A 292 -6.85 2.09 -20.27
N ALA A 293 -6.67 1.56 -19.05
CA ALA A 293 -6.44 2.38 -17.86
C ALA A 293 -5.12 3.17 -17.92
N ALA A 294 -4.09 2.61 -18.58
CA ALA A 294 -2.78 3.23 -18.71
C ALA A 294 -2.81 4.54 -19.51
N GLN A 295 -3.83 4.76 -20.36
CA GLN A 295 -4.01 6.04 -21.07
C GLN A 295 -4.16 7.25 -20.13
N SER A 296 -4.67 7.04 -18.90
CA SER A 296 -4.84 8.10 -17.91
C SER A 296 -3.64 8.23 -16.96
N LEU A 297 -2.59 7.42 -17.11
CA LEU A 297 -1.43 7.40 -16.22
C LEU A 297 -0.33 8.38 -16.69
N VAL A 298 -0.68 9.66 -16.72
CA VAL A 298 0.15 10.76 -17.24
C VAL A 298 1.30 11.20 -16.32
N ARG A 299 1.63 10.41 -15.30
CA ARG A 299 2.71 10.71 -14.35
C ARG A 299 3.75 9.60 -14.35
N PRO A 300 5.04 9.94 -14.14
CA PRO A 300 6.05 8.92 -13.90
C PRO A 300 5.78 8.15 -12.61
N ALA A 301 6.10 6.85 -12.62
CA ALA A 301 5.94 5.99 -11.45
C ALA A 301 6.80 6.46 -10.26
N SER A 302 6.40 6.08 -9.05
CA SER A 302 7.12 6.43 -7.81
C SER A 302 8.60 6.01 -7.84
N ALA A 303 8.89 4.80 -8.35
CA ALA A 303 10.26 4.29 -8.51
C ALA A 303 11.13 5.22 -9.38
N ALA A 304 10.65 5.57 -10.58
CA ALA A 304 11.37 6.46 -11.49
C ALA A 304 11.57 7.86 -10.90
N ARG A 305 10.53 8.43 -10.26
CA ARG A 305 10.65 9.73 -9.58
C ARG A 305 11.65 9.70 -8.43
N ALA A 306 11.66 8.63 -7.63
CA ALA A 306 12.60 8.49 -6.53
C ALA A 306 14.06 8.48 -7.04
N LEU A 307 14.35 7.67 -8.08
CA LEU A 307 15.68 7.63 -8.69
C LEU A 307 16.09 8.99 -9.29
N GLN A 308 15.20 9.64 -10.04
CA GLN A 308 15.46 10.98 -10.61
C GLN A 308 15.78 12.01 -9.52
N ASN A 309 15.15 11.90 -8.36
CA ASN A 309 15.38 12.76 -7.19
C ASN A 309 16.59 12.31 -6.34
N GLY A 310 17.41 11.38 -6.83
CA GLY A 310 18.65 10.96 -6.18
C GLY A 310 18.47 9.92 -5.07
N ALA A 311 17.31 9.26 -4.97
CA ALA A 311 17.14 8.17 -4.01
C ALA A 311 18.11 7.02 -4.37
N PRO A 312 18.95 6.56 -3.43
CA PRO A 312 19.93 5.52 -3.73
C PRO A 312 19.30 4.13 -3.85
N ASN A 313 18.09 3.95 -3.31
CA ASN A 313 17.39 2.67 -3.28
C ASN A 313 15.89 2.89 -3.50
N ILE A 314 15.26 1.94 -4.19
CA ILE A 314 13.83 1.86 -4.44
C ILE A 314 13.38 0.42 -4.20
N GLU A 315 12.07 0.19 -4.09
CA GLU A 315 11.51 -1.16 -4.20
C GLU A 315 11.90 -1.77 -5.55
N ARG A 316 12.44 -3.00 -5.54
CA ARG A 316 12.90 -3.69 -6.74
C ARG A 316 12.04 -4.91 -7.08
N ALA A 317 10.72 -4.69 -7.25
CA ALA A 317 9.84 -5.75 -7.70
C ALA A 317 10.23 -6.27 -9.11
N ASP A 318 10.93 -5.47 -9.92
CA ASP A 318 11.59 -5.88 -11.17
C ASP A 318 12.71 -6.88 -11.01
N LYS A 319 13.37 -6.91 -9.85
CA LYS A 319 14.42 -7.89 -9.54
C LYS A 319 13.85 -9.14 -8.86
N LEU A 320 12.71 -9.00 -8.19
CA LEU A 320 12.01 -10.09 -7.52
C LEU A 320 11.29 -11.01 -8.51
N VAL A 321 10.74 -10.43 -9.58
CA VAL A 321 9.96 -11.08 -10.65
C VAL A 321 10.87 -11.57 -11.76
#